data_AF-A0A0F9LJ57-F1
#
_entry.id   AF-A0A0F9LJ57-F1
#
_cell.length_a   1.000
_cell.length_b   1.000
_cell.length_c   1.000
_cell.angle_alpha   90.00
_cell.angle_beta   90.00
_cell.angle_gamma   90.00
#
_symmetry.space_group_name_H-M   'P 1'
#
loop_
_entity.id
_entity.type
_entity.pdbx_description
1 polymer ?
#
loop_
_entity_poly.entity_id
_entity_poly.type
_entity_poly.pdbx_seq_one_letter_code
_entity_poly.pdbx_strand_id
1 'polypeptide(L)'
;MVQVFLINPDGTTTELTSDGPIKEILKTDECYVLVADDVRKVFLWKGLKSSVRSKFIGAKRSQEIRGQVGMNFAVIPLDEADEDTEFIKLIGGRTEAGIAQEIRSEEETSSSPSRHPLRERNVFGSPKPAEGMNIAGSKTRQAQNTGPLYRGEGSMSAYTATQDELQVDFQDIMKRLEEIQVPPGYERELIIIGNHAYSVVERVQQFLGKKQVTKEISKVGAIPEGIFWAESYSPRILSEGGKILAIEFLKQTGQN
;
A
#
# COMPACT_ATOMS: atom_id res chain seq x y z
N MET A 1 16.46 -17.98 6.33
CA MET A 1 16.94 -16.68 5.81
C MET A 1 15.91 -15.59 6.02
N VAL A 2 16.32 -14.46 6.63
CA VAL A 2 15.45 -13.32 6.91
C VAL A 2 16.13 -12.01 6.55
N GLN A 3 15.55 -11.24 5.61
CA GLN A 3 15.93 -9.84 5.37
C GLN A 3 15.00 -8.91 6.14
N VAL A 4 15.51 -7.75 6.58
CA VAL A 4 14.76 -6.75 7.34
C VAL A 4 14.96 -5.39 6.71
N PHE A 5 13.86 -4.68 6.47
CA PHE A 5 13.86 -3.34 5.89
C PHE A 5 13.14 -2.37 6.82
N LEU A 6 13.83 -1.29 7.20
CA LEU A 6 13.22 -0.15 7.89
C LEU A 6 12.42 0.68 6.89
N ILE A 7 11.20 1.08 7.29
CA ILE A 7 10.35 1.99 6.52
C ILE A 7 10.67 3.45 6.89
N ASN A 8 11.21 4.20 5.93
CA ASN A 8 11.57 5.60 6.14
C ASN A 8 10.34 6.53 5.93
N PRO A 9 10.27 7.67 6.63
CA PRO A 9 9.15 8.62 6.51
C PRO A 9 8.92 9.21 5.11
N ASP A 10 9.98 9.23 4.29
CA ASP A 10 9.99 9.70 2.90
C ASP A 10 9.45 8.65 1.90
N GLY A 11 9.12 7.45 2.38
CA GLY A 11 8.62 6.36 1.55
C GLY A 11 9.71 5.40 1.06
N THR A 12 10.99 5.66 1.33
CA THR A 12 12.07 4.73 0.99
C THR A 12 12.20 3.61 2.02
N THR A 13 13.03 2.61 1.73
CA THR A 13 13.37 1.56 2.70
C THR A 13 14.87 1.38 2.82
N THR A 14 15.35 1.12 4.03
CA THR A 14 16.77 0.82 4.31
C THR A 14 16.89 -0.62 4.79
N GLU A 15 17.75 -1.43 4.16
CA GLU A 15 18.03 -2.78 4.63
C GLU A 15 18.85 -2.72 5.93
N LEU A 16 18.43 -3.47 6.94
CA LEU A 16 19.11 -3.56 8.23
C LEU A 16 19.81 -4.91 8.35
N THR A 17 21.02 -4.86 8.89
CA THR A 17 21.80 -6.04 9.26
C THR A 17 21.96 -6.11 10.77
N SER A 18 21.74 -7.28 11.34
CA SER A 18 21.98 -7.60 12.75
C SER A 18 22.79 -8.88 12.86
N ASP A 19 23.87 -8.84 13.64
CA ASP A 19 24.64 -10.03 14.05
C ASP A 19 23.96 -10.78 15.21
N GLY A 20 23.00 -10.13 15.89
CA GLY A 20 22.23 -10.67 17.01
C GLY A 20 20.75 -10.93 16.67
N PRO A 21 19.90 -11.15 17.68
CA PRO A 21 18.46 -11.33 17.47
C PRO A 21 17.83 -10.14 16.74
N ILE A 22 17.07 -10.38 15.69
CA ILE A 22 16.34 -9.35 14.93
C ILE A 22 15.42 -8.53 15.85
N LYS A 23 14.86 -9.14 16.91
CA LYS A 23 14.03 -8.42 17.89
C LYS A 23 14.70 -7.18 18.47
N GLU A 24 16.03 -7.17 18.61
CA GLU A 24 16.78 -6.04 19.19
C GLU A 24 16.82 -4.81 18.28
N ILE A 25 16.62 -4.98 16.97
CA ILE A 25 16.59 -3.88 16.00
C ILE A 25 15.16 -3.38 15.71
N LEU A 26 14.12 -4.07 16.19
CA LEU A 26 12.73 -3.65 16.01
C LEU A 26 12.33 -2.64 17.09
N LYS A 27 12.15 -1.38 16.73
CA LYS A 27 11.75 -0.30 17.64
C LYS A 27 10.25 -0.01 17.57
N THR A 28 9.65 0.26 18.72
CA THR A 28 8.20 0.51 18.88
C THR A 28 7.67 1.71 18.10
N ASP A 29 8.51 2.69 17.77
CA ASP A 29 8.15 3.90 17.02
C ASP A 29 8.35 3.77 15.49
N GLU A 30 8.84 2.62 15.02
CA GLU A 30 9.18 2.36 13.62
C GLU A 30 8.30 1.23 13.04
N CYS A 31 8.28 1.13 11.70
CA CYS A 31 7.67 0.02 10.97
C CYS A 31 8.75 -0.69 10.15
N TYR A 32 8.64 -2.01 10.02
CA TYR A 32 9.60 -2.82 9.28
C TYR A 32 8.91 -3.80 8.36
N VAL A 33 9.58 -4.12 7.26
CA VAL A 33 9.21 -5.24 6.40
C VAL A 33 10.26 -6.33 6.56
N LEU A 34 9.83 -7.54 6.92
CA LEU A 34 10.69 -8.69 7.05
C LEU A 34 10.36 -9.70 5.94
N VAL A 35 11.37 -10.11 5.17
CA VAL A 35 11.22 -11.14 4.15
C VAL A 35 11.77 -12.44 4.70
N ALA A 36 10.90 -13.41 4.88
CA ALA A 36 11.23 -14.72 5.43
C ALA A 36 11.08 -15.80 4.36
N ASP A 37 12.21 -16.18 3.75
CA ASP A 37 12.22 -17.10 2.61
C ASP A 37 11.79 -18.51 3.00
N ASP A 38 12.19 -18.97 4.19
CA ASP A 38 11.95 -20.34 4.67
C ASP A 38 10.45 -20.64 4.82
N VAL A 39 9.67 -19.63 5.23
CA VAL A 39 8.21 -19.72 5.41
C VAL A 39 7.43 -19.05 4.29
N ARG A 40 8.13 -18.49 3.29
CA ARG A 40 7.56 -17.75 2.15
C ARG A 40 6.56 -16.67 2.59
N LYS A 41 6.97 -15.83 3.54
CA LYS A 41 6.15 -14.73 4.06
C LYS A 41 6.91 -13.41 4.02
N VAL A 42 6.19 -12.33 3.73
CA VAL A 42 6.62 -10.96 3.90
C VAL A 42 5.84 -10.40 5.07
N PHE A 43 6.47 -10.23 6.22
CA PHE A 43 5.84 -9.64 7.39
C PHE A 43 5.93 -8.13 7.33
N LEU A 44 4.81 -7.44 7.54
CA LEU A 44 4.80 -6.03 7.88
C LEU A 44 4.64 -5.91 9.39
N TRP A 45 5.72 -5.63 10.11
CA TRP A 45 5.68 -5.41 11.54
C TRP A 45 5.48 -3.92 11.83
N LYS A 46 4.49 -3.61 12.66
CA LYS A 46 4.06 -2.24 12.95
C LYS A 46 4.28 -1.96 14.44
N GLY A 47 5.25 -1.12 14.76
CA GLY A 47 5.49 -0.70 16.14
C GLY A 47 4.27 0.01 16.73
N LEU A 48 4.02 -0.21 18.02
CA LEU A 48 2.84 0.31 18.71
C LEU A 48 2.77 1.85 18.65
N LYS A 49 3.92 2.52 18.75
CA LYS A 49 4.06 3.98 18.73
C LYS A 49 4.33 4.56 17.34
N SER A 50 4.45 3.72 16.31
CA SER A 50 4.67 4.18 14.95
C SER A 50 3.49 4.99 14.42
N SER A 51 3.78 6.06 13.66
CA SER A 51 2.74 6.93 13.11
C SER A 51 1.87 6.21 12.07
N VAL A 52 0.64 6.67 11.88
CA VAL A 52 -0.26 6.12 10.85
C VAL A 52 0.38 6.25 9.48
N ARG A 53 1.02 7.38 9.19
CA ARG A 53 1.76 7.58 7.95
C ARG A 53 2.79 6.46 7.73
N SER A 54 3.60 6.13 8.73
CA SER A 54 4.58 5.04 8.64
C SER A 54 3.92 3.69 8.39
N LYS A 55 2.81 3.38 9.09
CA LYS A 55 2.03 2.14 8.87
C LYS A 55 1.48 2.04 7.44
N PHE A 56 0.95 3.14 6.90
CA PHE A 56 0.45 3.20 5.52
C PHE A 56 1.57 3.03 4.49
N ILE A 57 2.69 3.72 4.68
CA ILE A 57 3.87 3.54 3.82
C ILE A 57 4.34 2.08 3.90
N GLY A 58 4.43 1.51 5.10
CA GLY A 58 4.84 0.12 5.30
C GLY A 58 3.94 -0.89 4.59
N ALA A 59 2.62 -0.68 4.59
CA ALA A 59 1.68 -1.51 3.83
C ALA A 59 1.87 -1.41 2.31
N LYS A 60 2.19 -0.22 1.80
CA LYS A 60 2.57 -0.06 0.39
C LYS A 60 3.89 -0.79 0.09
N ARG A 61 4.92 -0.57 0.89
CA ARG A 61 6.26 -1.15 0.66
C ARG A 61 6.31 -2.66 0.84
N SER A 62 5.51 -3.24 1.74
CA SER A 62 5.44 -4.69 1.89
C SER A 62 4.89 -5.37 0.63
N GLN A 63 3.92 -4.76 -0.05
CA GLN A 63 3.41 -5.27 -1.33
C GLN A 63 4.45 -5.13 -2.45
N GLU A 64 5.17 -4.02 -2.51
CA GLU A 64 6.25 -3.81 -3.47
C GLU A 64 7.39 -4.81 -3.28
N ILE A 65 7.85 -5.00 -2.03
CA ILE A 65 8.88 -5.99 -1.66
C ILE A 65 8.40 -7.42 -1.97
N ARG A 66 7.14 -7.76 -1.66
CA ARG A 66 6.53 -9.03 -2.03
C ARG A 66 6.58 -9.26 -3.55
N GLY A 67 6.35 -8.20 -4.34
CA GLY A 67 6.48 -8.24 -5.80
C GLY A 67 7.88 -8.65 -6.29
N GLN A 68 8.93 -8.33 -5.53
CA GLN A 68 10.31 -8.68 -5.87
C GLN A 68 10.62 -10.16 -5.61
N VAL A 69 10.11 -10.73 -4.50
CA VAL A 69 10.38 -12.12 -4.10
C VAL A 69 9.44 -13.15 -4.71
N GLY A 70 8.26 -12.72 -5.17
CA GLY A 70 7.35 -13.52 -5.97
C GLY A 70 5.97 -13.73 -5.35
N MET A 71 5.01 -14.07 -6.21
CA MET A 71 3.58 -14.20 -5.84
C MET A 71 3.29 -15.34 -4.86
N ASN A 72 4.21 -16.30 -4.73
CA ASN A 72 4.15 -17.41 -3.77
C ASN A 72 4.40 -16.97 -2.31
N PHE A 73 4.79 -15.71 -2.08
CA PHE A 73 4.89 -15.15 -0.75
C PHE A 73 3.56 -14.53 -0.31
N ALA A 74 3.18 -14.74 0.94
CA ALA A 74 2.03 -14.06 1.57
C ALA A 74 2.50 -12.82 2.35
N VAL A 75 1.73 -11.72 2.30
CA VAL A 75 1.98 -10.55 3.14
C VAL A 75 1.19 -10.69 4.43
N ILE A 76 1.89 -10.67 5.58
CA ILE A 76 1.30 -10.85 6.91
C ILE A 76 1.50 -9.55 7.71
N PRO A 77 0.46 -8.73 7.90
CA PRO A 77 0.54 -7.59 8.79
C PRO A 77 0.51 -8.05 10.25
N LEU A 78 1.45 -7.56 11.06
CA LEU A 78 1.53 -7.81 12.50
C LEU A 78 1.65 -6.47 13.24
N ASP A 79 0.98 -6.35 14.37
CA ASP A 79 1.16 -5.23 15.29
C ASP A 79 2.03 -5.69 16.46
N GLU A 80 2.84 -4.78 17.00
CA GLU A 80 3.64 -5.06 18.20
C GLU A 80 2.74 -5.54 19.35
N ALA A 81 3.14 -6.63 20.01
CA ALA A 81 2.40 -7.35 21.05
C ALA A 81 1.22 -8.22 20.58
N ASP A 82 0.94 -8.31 19.28
CA ASP A 82 -0.02 -9.25 18.68
C ASP A 82 0.68 -10.20 17.67
N GLU A 83 1.96 -10.50 17.90
CA GLU A 83 2.73 -11.36 17.02
C GLU A 83 2.50 -12.86 17.28
N ASP A 84 2.41 -13.64 16.21
CA ASP A 84 2.26 -15.09 16.32
C ASP A 84 3.58 -15.78 16.74
N THR A 85 3.45 -17.03 17.20
CA THR A 85 4.60 -17.82 17.66
C THR A 85 5.62 -18.14 16.55
N GLU A 86 5.22 -18.09 15.27
CA GLU A 86 6.11 -18.32 14.15
C GLU A 86 7.04 -17.11 13.96
N PHE A 87 6.46 -15.91 13.95
CA PHE A 87 7.18 -14.65 13.88
C PHE A 87 8.13 -14.47 15.07
N ILE A 88 7.67 -14.74 16.30
CA ILE A 88 8.51 -14.62 17.50
C ILE A 88 9.75 -15.52 17.43
N LYS A 89 9.62 -16.75 16.92
CA LYS A 89 10.78 -17.65 16.71
C LYS A 89 11.72 -17.09 15.65
N LEU A 90 11.16 -16.56 14.57
CA LEU A 90 11.90 -16.01 13.45
C LEU A 90 12.76 -14.81 13.86
N ILE A 91 12.21 -13.87 14.62
CA ILE A 91 12.96 -12.68 15.07
C ILE A 91 13.97 -12.97 16.20
N GLY A 92 13.97 -14.19 16.75
CA GLY A 92 15.03 -14.67 17.64
C GLY A 92 16.33 -15.00 16.91
N GLY A 93 16.28 -15.16 15.58
CA GLY A 93 17.44 -15.34 14.71
C GLY A 93 18.07 -14.02 14.28
N ARG A 94 19.03 -14.10 13.36
CA ARG A 94 19.76 -12.97 12.78
C ARG A 94 19.29 -12.63 11.37
N THR A 95 19.67 -11.47 10.87
CA THR A 95 19.43 -11.10 9.46
C THR A 95 20.37 -11.87 8.53
N GLU A 96 19.89 -12.22 7.34
CA GLU A 96 20.67 -12.85 6.29
C GLU A 96 20.33 -12.18 4.96
N ALA A 97 21.34 -12.00 4.09
CA ALA A 97 21.14 -11.43 2.76
C ALA A 97 20.22 -12.32 1.93
N GLY A 98 19.30 -11.71 1.18
CA GLY A 98 18.32 -12.42 0.35
C GLY A 98 18.07 -11.70 -0.98
N ILE A 99 16.91 -11.98 -1.57
CA ILE A 99 16.57 -11.55 -2.95
C ILE A 99 16.01 -10.12 -2.98
N ALA A 100 15.31 -9.69 -1.93
CA ALA A 100 14.67 -8.38 -1.90
C ALA A 100 15.71 -7.25 -1.82
N GLN A 101 15.36 -6.12 -2.42
CA GLN A 101 16.16 -4.91 -2.53
C GLN A 101 15.42 -3.69 -1.96
N GLU A 102 16.21 -2.74 -1.47
CA GLU A 102 15.75 -1.44 -1.01
C GLU A 102 14.96 -0.67 -2.08
N ILE A 103 13.96 0.08 -1.64
CA ILE A 103 13.17 0.99 -2.47
C ILE A 103 13.70 2.41 -2.26
N ARG A 104 14.23 3.04 -3.32
CA ARG A 104 14.99 4.31 -3.21
C ARG A 104 14.26 5.59 -3.65
N SER A 105 13.05 5.52 -4.20
CA SER A 105 12.20 6.71 -4.47
C SER A 105 10.77 6.34 -4.89
N GLU A 106 9.82 7.28 -4.75
CA GLU A 106 8.44 7.12 -5.23
C GLU A 106 8.28 7.35 -6.75
N GLU A 107 9.21 8.06 -7.39
CA GLU A 107 9.08 8.47 -8.79
C GLU A 107 9.38 7.33 -9.78
N GLU A 108 10.20 6.34 -9.39
CA GLU A 108 10.59 5.23 -10.26
C GLU A 108 9.53 4.12 -10.40
N THR A 109 8.49 4.12 -9.55
CA THR A 109 7.46 3.06 -9.56
C THR A 109 6.17 3.45 -10.28
N SER A 110 5.98 4.74 -10.61
CA SER A 110 4.79 5.22 -11.35
C SER A 110 4.93 5.14 -12.87
N SER A 111 6.09 4.71 -13.39
CA SER A 111 6.38 4.65 -14.83
C SER A 111 6.83 3.27 -15.31
N SER A 112 6.09 2.20 -14.95
CA SER A 112 5.96 1.03 -15.84
C SER A 112 4.83 0.12 -15.36
N PRO A 113 3.84 -0.22 -16.20
CA PRO A 113 3.15 -1.49 -16.00
C PRO A 113 4.25 -2.54 -16.16
N SER A 114 4.56 -3.25 -15.06
CA SER A 114 5.51 -4.34 -15.04
C SER A 114 5.28 -5.22 -16.28
N ARG A 115 6.17 -5.05 -17.26
CA ARG A 115 6.30 -5.98 -18.37
C ARG A 115 6.82 -7.25 -17.72
N HIS A 116 5.89 -8.13 -17.38
CA HIS A 116 6.19 -9.49 -17.01
C HIS A 116 7.23 -10.04 -18.01
N PRO A 117 8.32 -10.69 -17.56
CA PRO A 117 9.34 -11.23 -18.47
C PRO A 117 8.79 -12.33 -19.42
N LEU A 118 7.52 -12.71 -19.28
CA LEU A 118 6.79 -13.59 -20.20
C LEU A 118 6.08 -12.85 -21.34
N ARG A 119 6.19 -11.52 -21.40
CA ARG A 119 5.65 -10.68 -22.47
C ARG A 119 6.77 -10.17 -23.39
N GLU A 120 7.82 -10.97 -23.55
CA GLU A 120 8.69 -10.84 -24.71
C GLU A 120 7.80 -10.87 -25.96
N ARG A 121 7.98 -9.86 -26.81
CA ARG A 121 7.32 -9.80 -28.12
C ARG A 121 7.47 -11.17 -28.77
N ASN A 122 6.38 -11.71 -29.33
CA ASN A 122 6.44 -12.82 -30.27
C ASN A 122 7.49 -12.50 -31.36
N VAL A 123 8.72 -12.99 -31.20
CA VAL A 123 9.77 -12.91 -32.23
C VAL A 123 9.46 -13.91 -33.35
N PHE A 124 8.61 -14.89 -33.04
CA PHE A 124 7.98 -15.76 -34.01
C PHE A 124 6.60 -15.19 -34.36
N GLY A 125 6.47 -14.67 -35.58
CA GLY A 125 5.16 -14.43 -36.17
C GLY A 125 4.30 -15.69 -36.08
N SER A 126 2.96 -15.53 -36.07
CA SER A 126 2.03 -16.65 -36.05
C SER A 126 2.45 -17.69 -37.11
N PRO A 127 2.71 -18.95 -36.75
CA PRO A 127 3.18 -19.94 -37.70
C PRO A 127 2.15 -20.05 -38.83
N LYS A 128 2.60 -19.85 -40.06
CA LYS A 128 1.77 -20.15 -41.23
C LYS A 128 1.56 -21.67 -41.23
N PRO A 129 0.32 -22.16 -41.37
CA PRO A 129 0.09 -23.59 -41.54
C PRO A 129 0.92 -24.11 -42.71
N ALA A 130 1.61 -25.23 -42.52
CA ALA A 130 2.32 -25.89 -43.61
C ALA A 130 1.32 -26.25 -44.73
N GLU A 131 1.66 -25.94 -45.97
CA GLU A 131 0.85 -26.33 -47.13
C GLU A 131 0.65 -27.85 -47.16
N GLY A 132 -0.61 -28.29 -47.18
CA GLY A 132 -0.99 -29.70 -47.26
C GLY A 132 -1.46 -30.35 -45.95
N MET A 133 -1.42 -29.66 -44.80
CA MET A 133 -2.03 -30.18 -43.58
C MET A 133 -3.53 -29.85 -43.52
N ASN A 134 -4.37 -30.83 -43.85
CA ASN A 134 -5.80 -30.81 -43.53
C ASN A 134 -6.00 -31.02 -42.03
N ILE A 135 -5.90 -29.95 -41.23
CA ILE A 135 -6.47 -29.97 -39.88
C ILE A 135 -7.98 -30.07 -40.06
N ALA A 136 -8.53 -31.25 -39.77
CA ALA A 136 -9.96 -31.47 -39.64
C ALA A 136 -10.53 -30.44 -38.63
N GLY A 137 -11.21 -29.41 -39.15
CA GLY A 137 -11.71 -28.30 -38.35
C GLY A 137 -11.68 -26.92 -39.03
N SER A 138 -11.30 -26.84 -40.31
CA SER A 138 -11.38 -25.64 -41.13
C SER A 138 -12.80 -25.02 -41.18
N LYS A 139 -12.92 -23.84 -40.57
CA LYS A 139 -13.71 -22.66 -41.03
C LYS A 139 -15.13 -22.88 -41.58
N THR A 140 -15.96 -23.74 -41.04
CA THR A 140 -17.42 -23.57 -41.11
C THR A 140 -18.12 -24.34 -39.98
N ARG A 141 -17.97 -23.86 -38.75
CA ARG A 141 -18.99 -24.10 -37.72
C ARG A 141 -19.25 -22.76 -37.05
N GLN A 142 -20.41 -22.17 -37.34
CA GLN A 142 -21.05 -21.33 -36.34
C GLN A 142 -21.25 -22.23 -35.12
N ALA A 143 -20.34 -22.14 -34.16
CA ALA A 143 -20.63 -22.65 -32.83
C ALA A 143 -21.80 -21.80 -32.32
N GLN A 144 -23.02 -22.33 -32.45
CA GLN A 144 -24.15 -21.87 -31.68
C GLN A 144 -23.84 -22.20 -30.22
N ASN A 145 -23.09 -21.31 -29.56
CA ASN A 145 -23.06 -21.26 -28.11
C ASN A 145 -24.45 -20.78 -27.67
N THR A 146 -25.37 -21.71 -27.43
CA THR A 146 -26.67 -21.46 -26.80
C THR A 146 -26.51 -21.38 -25.29
N GLY A 147 -25.59 -20.54 -24.83
CA GLY A 147 -25.42 -20.17 -23.43
C GLY A 147 -25.17 -18.67 -23.36
N PRO A 148 -25.70 -17.95 -22.36
CA PRO A 148 -25.46 -16.52 -22.25
C PRO A 148 -23.96 -16.27 -22.11
N LEU A 149 -23.35 -15.73 -23.18
CA LEU A 149 -21.99 -15.23 -23.16
C LEU A 149 -21.97 -14.00 -22.27
N TYR A 150 -21.47 -14.16 -21.04
CA TYR A 150 -21.18 -13.03 -20.16
C TYR A 150 -20.07 -12.18 -20.80
N ARG A 151 -20.45 -11.09 -21.46
CA ARG A 151 -19.52 -10.17 -22.14
C ARG A 151 -18.80 -9.21 -21.19
N GLY A 152 -19.15 -9.21 -19.90
CA GLY A 152 -18.63 -8.25 -18.93
C GLY A 152 -19.00 -6.78 -19.19
N GLU A 153 -19.78 -6.50 -20.25
CA GLU A 153 -20.21 -5.15 -20.63
C GLU A 153 -21.04 -4.48 -19.51
N GLY A 154 -21.91 -5.24 -18.82
CA GLY A 154 -22.68 -4.73 -17.68
C GLY A 154 -21.83 -4.41 -16.44
N SER A 155 -20.75 -5.16 -16.22
CA SER A 155 -19.78 -4.85 -15.15
C SER A 155 -18.90 -3.65 -15.52
N MET A 156 -18.50 -3.49 -16.79
CA MET A 156 -17.72 -2.34 -17.25
C MET A 156 -18.52 -1.04 -17.21
N SER A 157 -19.81 -1.06 -17.58
CA SER A 157 -20.68 0.12 -17.52
C SER A 157 -20.97 0.56 -16.08
N ALA A 158 -21.09 -0.38 -15.14
CA ALA A 158 -21.22 -0.06 -13.72
C ALA A 158 -19.93 0.57 -13.18
N TYR A 159 -18.75 0.08 -13.57
CA TYR A 159 -17.45 0.65 -13.20
C TYR A 159 -17.21 2.06 -13.78
N THR A 160 -17.60 2.29 -15.05
CA THR A 160 -17.44 3.63 -15.67
C THR A 160 -18.46 4.64 -15.15
N ALA A 161 -19.70 4.23 -14.87
CA ALA A 161 -20.71 5.09 -14.25
C ALA A 161 -20.32 5.52 -12.82
N THR A 162 -19.65 4.65 -12.05
CA THR A 162 -19.13 5.03 -10.72
C THR A 162 -17.94 5.97 -10.75
N GLN A 163 -17.19 6.06 -11.86
CA GLN A 163 -16.08 7.02 -11.98
C GLN A 163 -16.55 8.45 -12.27
N ASP A 164 -17.67 8.63 -12.98
CA ASP A 164 -18.23 9.96 -13.28
C ASP A 164 -18.98 10.60 -12.10
N GLU A 165 -19.54 9.83 -11.16
CA GLU A 165 -20.29 10.37 -10.01
C GLU A 165 -19.45 10.79 -8.78
N LEU A 166 -18.14 10.52 -8.82
CA LEU A 166 -17.15 10.87 -7.79
C LEU A 166 -16.13 11.91 -8.30
N GLN A 167 -16.54 12.83 -9.18
CA GLN A 167 -15.87 14.14 -9.25
C GLN A 167 -16.16 14.93 -7.97
N VAL A 168 -15.62 14.45 -6.86
CA VAL A 168 -15.55 15.22 -5.62
C VAL A 168 -14.39 16.18 -5.82
N ASP A 169 -14.67 17.48 -5.83
CA ASP A 169 -13.65 18.51 -5.99
C ASP A 169 -12.70 18.46 -4.79
N PHE A 170 -11.53 17.86 -5.01
CA PHE A 170 -10.52 17.66 -3.97
C PHE A 170 -10.14 18.97 -3.28
N GLN A 171 -10.00 20.06 -4.03
CA GLN A 171 -9.60 21.34 -3.46
C GLN A 171 -10.68 21.89 -2.53
N ASP A 172 -11.95 21.73 -2.92
CA ASP A 172 -13.09 22.13 -2.11
C ASP A 172 -13.17 21.31 -0.80
N ILE A 173 -13.01 19.98 -0.87
CA ILE A 173 -12.98 19.12 0.33
C ILE A 173 -11.85 19.56 1.28
N MET A 174 -10.65 19.79 0.75
CA MET A 174 -9.49 20.19 1.54
C MET A 174 -9.73 21.52 2.24
N LYS A 175 -10.26 22.51 1.52
CA LYS A 175 -10.61 23.81 2.09
C LYS A 175 -11.63 23.67 3.22
N ARG A 176 -12.67 22.84 3.02
CA ARG A 176 -13.67 22.56 4.08
C ARG A 176 -13.05 21.88 5.29
N LEU A 177 -12.15 20.91 5.08
CA LEU A 177 -11.43 20.25 6.17
C LEU A 177 -10.53 21.21 6.95
N GLU A 178 -9.96 22.23 6.31
CA GLU A 178 -9.19 23.29 6.98
C GLU A 178 -10.10 24.24 7.79
N GLU A 179 -11.30 24.52 7.31
CA GLU A 179 -12.29 25.34 8.01
C GLU A 179 -12.90 24.63 9.23
N ILE A 180 -13.05 23.31 9.17
CA ILE A 180 -13.60 22.49 10.27
C ILE A 180 -12.55 22.34 11.36
N GLN A 181 -12.82 22.94 12.53
CA GLN A 181 -11.97 22.78 13.71
C GLN A 181 -11.92 21.31 14.17
N VAL A 182 -10.72 20.87 14.55
CA VAL A 182 -10.53 19.57 15.21
C VAL A 182 -11.09 19.67 16.64
N PRO A 183 -11.86 18.68 17.13
CA PRO A 183 -12.42 18.74 18.48
C PRO A 183 -11.31 18.88 19.54
N PRO A 184 -11.58 19.56 20.66
CA PRO A 184 -10.61 19.67 21.75
C PRO A 184 -10.13 18.29 22.23
N GLY A 185 -8.84 18.16 22.52
CA GLY A 185 -8.24 16.89 22.95
C GLY A 185 -7.96 15.92 21.81
N TYR A 186 -8.04 16.36 20.56
CA TYR A 186 -7.66 15.57 19.38
C TYR A 186 -6.72 16.33 18.46
N GLU A 187 -5.95 15.58 17.68
CA GLU A 187 -5.24 16.06 16.50
C GLU A 187 -5.57 15.21 15.28
N ARG A 188 -5.58 15.85 14.11
CA ARG A 188 -5.77 15.18 12.83
C ARG A 188 -4.44 14.58 12.39
N GLU A 189 -4.41 13.27 12.17
CA GLU A 189 -3.17 12.58 11.73
C GLU A 189 -3.29 12.04 10.29
N LEU A 190 -4.46 11.48 9.93
CA LEU A 190 -4.74 10.94 8.60
C LEU A 190 -6.08 11.42 8.06
N ILE A 191 -6.13 11.65 6.75
CA ILE A 191 -7.34 11.94 5.98
C ILE A 191 -7.39 10.98 4.78
N ILE A 192 -8.55 10.41 4.52
CA ILE A 192 -8.87 9.62 3.34
C ILE A 192 -9.88 10.39 2.49
N ILE A 193 -9.53 10.63 1.22
CA ILE A 193 -10.42 11.22 0.20
C ILE A 193 -10.38 10.32 -1.03
N GLY A 194 -11.53 9.76 -1.40
CA GLY A 194 -11.61 8.76 -2.47
C GLY A 194 -10.68 7.57 -2.19
N ASN A 195 -9.77 7.28 -3.13
CA ASN A 195 -8.76 6.22 -3.00
C ASN A 195 -7.39 6.73 -2.51
N HIS A 196 -7.30 7.94 -1.97
CA HIS A 196 -6.03 8.54 -1.55
C HIS A 196 -6.00 8.84 -0.06
N ALA A 197 -4.81 8.63 0.52
CA ALA A 197 -4.47 8.93 1.90
C ALA A 197 -3.57 10.17 1.99
N TYR A 198 -3.84 11.01 2.98
CA TYR A 198 -3.12 12.24 3.28
C TYR A 198 -2.80 12.28 4.78
N SER A 199 -1.66 12.85 5.15
CA SER A 199 -1.25 12.97 6.55
C SER A 199 -0.86 14.41 6.87
N VAL A 200 -1.13 14.83 8.11
CA VAL A 200 -0.74 16.15 8.61
C VAL A 200 0.72 16.08 9.06
N VAL A 201 1.60 16.78 8.35
CA VAL A 201 3.02 16.88 8.67
C VAL A 201 3.33 18.22 9.32
N GLU A 202 4.13 18.20 10.38
CA GLU A 202 4.64 19.40 11.02
C GLU A 202 5.92 19.88 10.31
N ARG A 203 5.85 21.03 9.67
CA ARG A 203 6.99 21.69 9.04
C ARG A 203 7.57 22.71 10.01
N VAL A 204 8.73 22.39 10.58
CA VAL A 204 9.48 23.31 11.43
C VAL A 204 10.33 24.22 10.54
N GLN A 205 9.90 25.46 10.33
CA GLN A 205 10.68 26.48 9.64
C GLN A 205 11.33 27.40 10.68
N GLN A 206 12.65 27.58 10.58
CA GLN A 206 13.39 28.47 11.47
C GLN A 206 13.56 29.83 10.79
N PHE A 207 12.67 30.78 11.10
CA PHE A 207 12.79 32.15 10.64
C PHE A 207 13.40 33.00 11.75
N LEU A 208 14.54 33.64 11.46
CA LEU A 208 15.21 34.58 12.36
C LEU A 208 15.41 34.04 13.79
N GLY A 209 15.80 32.77 13.93
CA GLY A 209 16.06 32.13 15.22
C GLY A 209 14.82 31.69 15.99
N LYS A 210 13.59 31.99 15.52
CA LYS A 210 12.34 31.47 16.09
C LYS A 210 11.92 30.23 15.30
N LYS A 211 11.66 29.12 16.01
CA LYS A 211 11.06 27.92 15.42
C LYS A 211 9.57 28.20 15.20
N GLN A 212 9.14 28.17 13.94
CA GLN A 212 7.73 28.21 13.58
C GLN A 212 7.33 26.80 13.12
N VAL A 213 6.37 26.19 13.81
CA VAL A 213 5.82 24.88 13.44
C VAL A 213 4.53 25.13 12.67
N THR A 214 4.50 24.76 11.39
CA THR A 214 3.32 24.86 10.53
C THR A 214 2.82 23.45 10.23
N LYS A 215 1.54 23.17 10.52
CA LYS A 215 0.89 21.90 10.13
C LYS A 215 0.45 22.01 8.66
N GLU A 216 0.92 21.10 7.82
CA GLU A 216 0.61 21.03 6.38
C GLU A 216 0.04 19.64 6.05
N ILE A 217 -1.02 19.57 5.25
CA ILE A 217 -1.56 18.28 4.79
C ILE A 217 -0.77 17.83 3.56
N SER A 218 -0.13 16.68 3.65
CA SER A 218 0.68 16.11 2.59
C SER A 218 0.11 14.78 2.09
N LYS A 219 0.13 14.56 0.78
CA LYS A 219 -0.29 13.30 0.16
C LYS A 219 0.67 12.18 0.58
N VAL A 220 0.12 11.06 1.03
CA VAL A 220 0.89 9.84 1.34
C VAL A 220 0.89 8.92 0.12
N GLY A 221 -0.25 8.78 -0.55
CA GLY A 221 -0.38 7.91 -1.72
C GLY A 221 -1.80 7.37 -1.90
N ALA A 222 -1.94 6.37 -2.75
CA ALA A 222 -3.17 5.59 -2.85
C ALA A 222 -3.30 4.64 -1.65
N ILE A 223 -4.53 4.37 -1.22
CA ILE A 223 -4.81 3.43 -0.12
C ILE A 223 -4.47 2.02 -0.59
N PRO A 224 -3.62 1.26 0.14
CA PRO A 224 -3.30 -0.11 -0.21
C PRO A 224 -4.51 -1.04 0.00
N GLU A 225 -4.55 -2.15 -0.73
CA GLU A 225 -5.54 -3.20 -0.49
C GLU A 225 -5.28 -3.92 0.84
N GLY A 226 -6.34 -4.22 1.58
CA GLY A 226 -6.26 -4.96 2.85
C GLY A 226 -7.18 -4.42 3.94
N ILE A 227 -7.06 -5.00 5.13
CA ILE A 227 -7.76 -4.57 6.34
C ILE A 227 -6.78 -3.75 7.19
N PHE A 228 -7.19 -2.54 7.58
CA PHE A 228 -6.40 -1.62 8.39
C PHE A 228 -7.11 -1.36 9.70
N TRP A 229 -6.51 -1.78 10.81
CA TRP A 229 -6.99 -1.48 12.14
C TRP A 229 -6.45 -0.12 12.60
N ALA A 230 -7.35 0.74 13.07
CA ALA A 230 -7.04 2.07 13.58
C ALA A 230 -7.57 2.21 15.01
N GLU A 231 -7.23 1.27 15.88
CA GLU A 231 -7.81 1.14 17.23
C GLU A 231 -7.58 2.37 18.12
N SER A 232 -6.43 3.02 17.96
CA SER A 232 -6.08 4.23 18.73
C SER A 232 -6.65 5.53 18.14
N TYR A 233 -7.52 5.44 17.14
CA TYR A 233 -8.05 6.60 16.42
C TYR A 233 -9.57 6.69 16.54
N SER A 234 -10.05 7.92 16.64
CA SER A 234 -11.47 8.23 16.49
C SER A 234 -11.74 8.63 15.04
N PRO A 235 -12.45 7.81 14.24
CA PRO A 235 -12.80 8.18 12.88
C PRO A 235 -13.87 9.29 12.90
N ARG A 236 -13.70 10.31 12.06
CA ARG A 236 -14.69 11.36 11.79
C ARG A 236 -15.03 11.38 10.31
N ILE A 237 -16.31 11.29 9.97
CA ILE A 237 -16.79 11.24 8.59
C ILE A 237 -17.31 12.62 8.20
N LEU A 238 -16.79 13.19 7.11
CA LEU A 238 -17.38 14.34 6.44
C LEU A 238 -18.34 13.82 5.36
N SER A 239 -19.64 14.08 5.53
CA SER A 239 -20.69 13.62 4.62
C SER A 239 -21.61 14.77 4.23
N GLU A 240 -21.91 14.88 2.95
CA GLU A 240 -22.84 15.87 2.40
C GLU A 240 -23.69 15.27 1.28
N GLY A 241 -24.98 15.63 1.24
CA GLY A 241 -25.91 15.08 0.24
C GLY A 241 -26.00 13.54 0.27
N GLY A 242 -25.73 12.92 1.44
CA GLY A 242 -25.68 11.46 1.59
C GLY A 242 -24.41 10.80 1.04
N LYS A 243 -23.42 11.57 0.60
CA LYS A 243 -22.12 11.07 0.10
C LYS A 243 -21.03 11.34 1.12
N ILE A 244 -20.18 10.34 1.38
CA ILE A 244 -18.96 10.51 2.17
C ILE A 244 -17.92 11.23 1.30
N LEU A 245 -17.52 12.42 1.72
CA LEU A 245 -16.50 13.23 1.05
C LEU A 245 -15.10 12.89 1.57
N ALA A 246 -14.96 12.70 2.89
CA ALA A 246 -13.71 12.36 3.54
C ALA A 246 -13.90 11.56 4.83
N ILE A 247 -12.88 10.80 5.20
CA ILE A 247 -12.76 10.13 6.50
C ILE A 247 -11.48 10.64 7.15
N GLU A 248 -11.58 11.22 8.34
CA GLU A 248 -10.45 11.64 9.15
C GLU A 248 -10.20 10.63 10.26
N PHE A 249 -8.93 10.34 10.56
CA PHE A 249 -8.54 9.61 11.75
C PHE A 249 -7.91 10.59 12.73
N LEU A 250 -8.62 10.81 13.83
CA LEU A 250 -8.23 11.74 14.88
C LEU A 250 -7.54 10.98 16.01
N LYS A 251 -6.34 11.44 16.40
CA LYS A 251 -5.59 10.91 17.54
C LYS A 251 -5.91 11.74 18.77
N GLN A 252 -6.12 11.10 19.91
CA GLN A 252 -6.34 11.81 21.16
C GLN A 252 -5.03 12.42 21.66
N THR A 253 -5.04 13.73 21.96
CA THR A 253 -3.87 14.42 22.51
C THR A 253 -3.84 14.23 24.03
N GLY A 254 -2.73 13.67 24.55
CA GLY A 254 -2.53 13.48 26.00
C GLY A 254 -2.57 12.04 26.52
N GLN A 255 -2.71 11.03 25.65
CA GLN A 255 -2.34 9.64 26.00
C GLN A 255 -0.93 9.36 25.45
N ASN A 256 0.05 9.34 26.34
CA ASN A 256 1.41 8.84 26.11
C ASN A 256 1.61 7.52 26.87
#